data_AF-A0AA35X6X3-F1
#
_entry.id   AF-A0AA35X6X3-F1
#
_cell.length_a   1.000
_cell.length_b   1.000
_cell.length_c   1.000
_cell.angle_alpha   90.00
_cell.angle_beta   90.00
_cell.angle_gamma   90.00
#
_symmetry.space_group_name_H-M   'P 1'
#
loop_
_entity.id
_entity.type
_entity.pdbx_description
1 polymer ?
#
loop_
_entity_poly.entity_id
_entity_poly.type
_entity_poly.pdbx_seq_one_letter_code
_entity_poly.pdbx_strand_id
1 'polypeptide(L)'
;MTGAGTAAERGFPDVGLLTMTEMVANAKYIADAVNIPVICDADTGYGNPLNVHRTVREYEAAGVAALHLEDQVFPKKCGFFAGKQVVPAEEHVQKIRAALDARTDPDFVIIARCDAYAVTGWEDTVRRCRAYVEAGADLVFVDGIKSQDDIQRYAADLADVPRMYNGDLATTQTMDELGYKIMICGSTIWLIYKQVRAAYEELMSAGKVDPDRFGTRWDVASVLGLDAIYELEKKYGVQDVGTDVAGLAAAQAAQMAADAAVLTPADD
;
A
#
# COMPACT_ATOMS: atom_id res chain seq x y z
N MET A 1 -0.79 -0.07 -2.83
CA MET A 1 -1.33 0.76 -1.75
C MET A 1 -2.11 -0.11 -0.77
N THR A 2 -1.71 -0.13 0.50
CA THR A 2 -2.42 -0.84 1.57
C THR A 2 -3.57 0.00 2.13
N GLY A 3 -4.74 -0.61 2.38
CA GLY A 3 -5.83 0.05 3.10
C GLY A 3 -5.45 0.37 4.54
N ALA A 4 -4.76 -0.53 5.23
CA ALA A 4 -4.29 -0.29 6.59
C ALA A 4 -3.31 0.89 6.71
N GLY A 5 -2.37 1.02 5.77
CA GLY A 5 -1.48 2.20 5.75
C GLY A 5 -2.24 3.50 5.50
N THR A 6 -3.22 3.48 4.60
CA THR A 6 -4.08 4.64 4.27
C THR A 6 -4.98 5.03 5.44
N ALA A 7 -5.44 4.07 6.24
CA ALA A 7 -6.18 4.33 7.48
C ALA A 7 -5.25 4.92 8.56
N ALA A 8 -4.06 4.35 8.72
CA ALA A 8 -3.12 4.74 9.75
C ALA A 8 -2.61 6.18 9.58
N GLU A 9 -2.36 6.64 8.34
CA GLU A 9 -1.96 8.04 8.09
C GLU A 9 -3.05 9.06 8.47
N ARG A 10 -4.31 8.60 8.58
CA ARG A 10 -5.45 9.39 9.07
C ARG A 10 -5.74 9.18 10.56
N GLY A 11 -4.90 8.42 11.27
CA GLY A 11 -5.04 8.14 12.69
C GLY A 11 -6.12 7.10 13.03
N PHE A 12 -6.51 6.26 12.07
CA PHE A 12 -7.53 5.22 12.28
C PHE A 12 -6.94 3.81 12.20
N PRO A 13 -7.50 2.84 12.95
CA PRO A 13 -7.24 1.42 12.72
C PRO A 13 -7.93 0.95 11.43
N ASP A 14 -7.44 -0.14 10.85
CA ASP A 14 -8.01 -0.73 9.64
C ASP A 14 -9.26 -1.57 9.94
N VAL A 15 -10.39 -0.86 10.06
CA VAL A 15 -11.71 -1.43 10.40
C VAL A 15 -12.82 -0.88 9.51
N GLY A 16 -12.49 -0.54 8.27
CA GLY A 16 -13.47 -0.12 7.25
C GLY A 16 -14.09 1.26 7.51
N LEU A 17 -13.36 2.17 8.16
CA LEU A 17 -13.83 3.55 8.41
C LEU A 17 -13.64 4.48 7.21
N LEU A 18 -12.62 4.22 6.39
CA LEU A 18 -12.31 5.06 5.25
C LEU A 18 -13.36 4.91 4.15
N THR A 19 -13.69 6.03 3.52
CA THR A 19 -14.57 6.07 2.37
C THR A 19 -13.83 5.74 1.07
N MET A 20 -14.58 5.37 0.03
CA MET A 20 -14.05 5.21 -1.33
C MET A 20 -13.26 6.45 -1.78
N THR A 21 -13.79 7.65 -1.52
CA THR A 21 -13.16 8.90 -1.96
C THR A 21 -11.79 9.10 -1.30
N GLU A 22 -11.64 8.77 -0.02
CA GLU A 22 -10.35 8.86 0.67
C GLU A 22 -9.33 7.87 0.13
N MET A 23 -9.77 6.65 -0.17
CA MET A 23 -8.93 5.60 -0.73
C MET A 23 -8.50 5.93 -2.16
N VAL A 24 -9.42 6.37 -3.02
CA VAL A 24 -9.14 6.81 -4.41
C VAL A 24 -8.19 8.01 -4.41
N ALA A 25 -8.40 8.99 -3.52
CA ALA A 25 -7.52 10.15 -3.43
C ALA A 25 -6.07 9.75 -3.11
N ASN A 26 -5.87 8.82 -2.15
CA ASN A 26 -4.53 8.32 -1.86
C ASN A 26 -3.95 7.51 -3.02
N ALA A 27 -4.76 6.66 -3.64
CA ALA A 27 -4.35 5.86 -4.78
C ALA A 27 -3.86 6.73 -5.94
N LYS A 28 -4.56 7.84 -6.21
CA LYS A 28 -4.17 8.82 -7.23
C LYS A 28 -2.81 9.44 -6.93
N TYR A 29 -2.56 9.90 -5.70
CA TYR A 29 -1.26 10.47 -5.34
C TYR A 29 -0.12 9.48 -5.56
N ILE A 30 -0.33 8.20 -5.22
CA ILE A 30 0.67 7.16 -5.40
C ILE A 30 0.88 6.86 -6.89
N ALA A 31 -0.19 6.70 -7.66
CA ALA A 31 -0.14 6.40 -9.09
C ALA A 31 0.52 7.53 -9.90
N ASP A 32 0.18 8.79 -9.61
CA ASP A 32 0.79 9.95 -10.27
C ASP A 32 2.30 10.09 -9.95
N ALA A 33 2.76 9.55 -8.82
CA ALA A 33 4.15 9.66 -8.36
C ALA A 33 5.10 8.62 -8.95
N VAL A 34 4.60 7.57 -9.62
CA VAL A 34 5.42 6.45 -10.09
C VAL A 34 5.08 6.03 -11.52
N ASN A 35 6.06 5.46 -12.22
CA ASN A 35 5.89 4.92 -13.59
C ASN A 35 5.76 3.38 -13.60
N ILE A 36 5.44 2.78 -12.45
CA ILE A 36 5.26 1.32 -12.30
C ILE A 36 3.81 1.01 -11.93
N PRO A 37 3.29 -0.18 -12.26
CA PRO A 37 1.92 -0.56 -11.92
C PRO A 37 1.64 -0.47 -10.41
N VAL A 38 0.56 0.23 -10.05
CA VAL A 38 0.11 0.34 -8.66
C VAL A 38 -1.08 -0.58 -8.43
N ILE A 39 -0.92 -1.52 -7.50
CA ILE A 39 -1.99 -2.40 -7.01
C ILE A 39 -2.58 -1.78 -5.75
N CYS A 40 -3.89 -1.59 -5.68
CA CYS A 40 -4.54 -0.92 -4.57
C CYS A 40 -5.56 -1.81 -3.85
N ASP A 41 -5.62 -1.64 -2.54
CA ASP A 41 -6.74 -2.13 -1.73
C ASP A 41 -8.02 -1.36 -2.06
N ALA A 42 -9.12 -2.08 -2.29
CA ALA A 42 -10.45 -1.52 -2.50
C ALA A 42 -11.48 -2.04 -1.48
N ASP A 43 -11.01 -2.59 -0.35
CA ASP A 43 -11.83 -3.16 0.70
C ASP A 43 -12.88 -4.13 0.10
N THR A 44 -14.16 -3.94 0.44
CA THR A 44 -15.29 -4.72 -0.07
C THR A 44 -16.02 -4.03 -1.22
N GLY A 45 -15.43 -2.98 -1.81
CA GLY A 45 -16.03 -2.12 -2.83
C GLY A 45 -17.07 -1.13 -2.30
N TYR A 46 -16.98 -0.78 -1.01
CA TYR A 46 -17.71 0.31 -0.35
C TYR A 46 -19.25 0.23 -0.46
N GLY A 47 -19.79 -0.99 -0.55
CA GLY A 47 -21.23 -1.25 -0.58
C GLY A 47 -21.58 -2.53 -1.32
N ASN A 48 -22.60 -2.46 -2.18
CA ASN A 48 -23.10 -3.57 -2.98
C ASN A 48 -22.48 -3.56 -4.41
N PRO A 49 -22.88 -4.43 -5.34
CA PRO A 49 -22.32 -4.45 -6.71
C PRO A 49 -22.38 -3.11 -7.46
N LEU A 50 -23.37 -2.24 -7.22
CA LEU A 50 -23.44 -0.91 -7.84
C LEU A 50 -22.33 0.01 -7.32
N ASN A 51 -21.99 -0.10 -6.03
CA ASN A 51 -20.86 0.62 -5.44
C ASN A 51 -19.53 0.11 -5.99
N VAL A 52 -19.40 -1.21 -6.17
CA VAL A 52 -18.22 -1.81 -6.81
C VAL A 52 -18.03 -1.28 -8.22
N HIS A 53 -19.10 -1.21 -9.01
CA HIS A 53 -19.03 -0.67 -10.37
C HIS A 53 -18.48 0.76 -10.38
N ARG A 54 -18.97 1.63 -9.49
CA ARG A 54 -18.41 2.98 -9.35
C ARG A 54 -16.94 2.95 -8.89
N THR A 55 -16.62 2.10 -7.92
CA THR A 55 -15.27 1.99 -7.34
C THR A 55 -14.23 1.67 -8.40
N VAL A 56 -14.48 0.68 -9.26
CA VAL A 56 -13.57 0.32 -10.35
C VAL A 56 -13.32 1.50 -11.27
N ARG A 57 -14.39 2.20 -11.70
CA ARG A 57 -14.27 3.38 -12.57
C ARG A 57 -13.39 4.48 -11.96
N GLU A 58 -13.55 4.74 -10.67
CA GLU A 58 -12.82 5.80 -9.96
C GLU A 58 -11.35 5.42 -9.72
N TYR A 59 -11.07 4.15 -9.41
CA TYR A 59 -9.70 3.65 -9.28
C TYR A 59 -8.97 3.63 -10.62
N GLU A 60 -9.60 3.13 -11.68
CA GLU A 60 -9.03 3.10 -13.03
C GLU A 60 -8.74 4.53 -13.53
N ALA A 61 -9.68 5.47 -13.33
CA ALA A 61 -9.48 6.88 -13.66
C ALA A 61 -8.38 7.56 -12.82
N ALA A 62 -8.06 7.03 -11.64
CA ALA A 62 -6.96 7.49 -10.80
C ALA A 62 -5.59 6.97 -11.26
N GLY A 63 -5.50 6.17 -12.33
CA GLY A 63 -4.25 5.60 -12.85
C GLY A 63 -3.80 4.33 -12.13
N VAL A 64 -4.70 3.70 -11.35
CA VAL A 64 -4.43 2.41 -10.71
C VAL A 64 -4.35 1.32 -11.77
N ALA A 65 -3.45 0.35 -11.61
CA ALA A 65 -3.29 -0.77 -12.56
C ALA A 65 -4.07 -2.03 -12.13
N ALA A 66 -4.30 -2.19 -10.83
CA ALA A 66 -5.05 -3.30 -10.29
C ALA A 66 -5.71 -2.93 -8.97
N LEU A 67 -6.84 -3.55 -8.65
CA LEU A 67 -7.40 -3.50 -7.31
C LEU A 67 -7.79 -4.89 -6.80
N HIS A 68 -7.85 -5.03 -5.47
CA HIS A 68 -8.41 -6.23 -4.84
C HIS A 68 -9.69 -5.93 -4.06
N LEU A 69 -10.72 -6.76 -4.30
CA LEU A 69 -12.01 -6.72 -3.62
C LEU A 69 -12.15 -7.94 -2.72
N GLU A 70 -12.49 -7.73 -1.45
CA GLU A 70 -12.61 -8.82 -0.48
C GLU A 70 -14.06 -9.23 -0.18
N ASP A 71 -14.25 -10.50 0.17
CA ASP A 71 -15.55 -11.09 0.46
C ASP A 71 -16.02 -10.89 1.92
N GLN A 72 -15.45 -9.91 2.61
CA GLN A 72 -15.90 -9.54 3.95
C GLN A 72 -17.27 -8.84 3.95
N VAL A 73 -17.98 -8.97 5.06
CA VAL A 73 -19.12 -8.10 5.40
C VAL A 73 -18.62 -6.68 5.61
N PHE A 74 -19.35 -5.67 5.12
CA PHE A 74 -19.06 -4.26 5.40
C PHE A 74 -19.68 -3.83 6.75
N PRO A 75 -18.96 -3.06 7.61
CA PRO A 75 -17.58 -2.63 7.46
C PRO A 75 -16.59 -3.79 7.69
N LYS A 76 -15.53 -3.80 6.89
CA LYS A 76 -14.50 -4.84 6.92
C LYS A 76 -13.52 -4.70 8.07
N LYS A 77 -12.72 -5.72 8.33
CA LYS A 77 -11.57 -5.66 9.27
C LYS A 77 -10.29 -6.11 8.59
N CYS A 78 -9.15 -5.61 9.08
CA CYS A 78 -7.84 -6.13 8.70
C CYS A 78 -7.80 -7.66 8.77
N GLY A 79 -7.15 -8.29 7.77
CA GLY A 79 -7.02 -9.75 7.63
C GLY A 79 -6.43 -10.45 8.86
N PHE A 80 -5.60 -9.73 9.62
CA PHE A 80 -4.93 -10.20 10.83
C PHE A 80 -5.71 -9.96 12.13
N PHE A 81 -6.87 -9.29 12.09
CA PHE A 81 -7.70 -9.03 13.27
C PHE A 81 -8.73 -10.14 13.52
N ALA A 82 -9.19 -10.25 14.76
CA ALA A 82 -10.21 -11.21 15.15
C ALA A 82 -11.63 -10.77 14.76
N GLY A 83 -12.50 -11.76 14.55
CA GLY A 83 -13.93 -11.56 14.29
C GLY A 83 -14.22 -11.00 12.90
N LYS A 84 -13.52 -11.50 11.87
CA LYS A 84 -13.88 -11.32 10.47
C LYS A 84 -15.18 -12.06 10.17
N GLN A 85 -15.94 -11.54 9.23
CA GLN A 85 -17.16 -12.16 8.72
C GLN A 85 -17.13 -12.05 7.21
N VAL A 86 -17.59 -13.08 6.52
CA VAL A 86 -17.67 -13.10 5.05
C VAL A 86 -19.12 -13.14 4.59
N VAL A 87 -19.40 -12.51 3.46
CA VAL A 87 -20.69 -12.58 2.79
C VAL A 87 -20.87 -13.97 2.15
N PRO A 88 -22.11 -14.34 1.74
CA PRO A 88 -22.30 -15.50 0.87
C PRO A 88 -21.42 -15.40 -0.38
N ALA A 89 -20.87 -16.52 -0.84
CA ALA A 89 -19.96 -16.54 -1.98
C ALA A 89 -20.62 -15.96 -3.24
N GLU A 90 -21.92 -16.22 -3.41
CA GLU A 90 -22.74 -15.78 -4.52
C GLU A 90 -22.87 -14.25 -4.56
N GLU A 91 -22.87 -13.58 -3.39
CA GLU A 91 -22.87 -12.13 -3.32
C GLU A 91 -21.55 -11.56 -3.84
N HIS A 92 -20.42 -12.12 -3.40
CA HIS A 92 -19.10 -11.66 -3.86
C HIS A 92 -18.88 -11.96 -5.34
N VAL A 93 -19.41 -13.08 -5.87
CA VAL A 93 -19.47 -13.35 -7.31
C VAL A 93 -20.14 -12.21 -8.09
N GLN A 94 -21.25 -11.66 -7.59
CA GLN A 94 -21.90 -10.51 -8.25
C GLN A 94 -21.04 -9.24 -8.17
N LYS A 95 -20.31 -9.05 -7.07
CA LYS A 95 -19.35 -7.93 -6.95
C LYS A 95 -18.22 -8.05 -7.97
N ILE A 96 -17.65 -9.25 -8.15
CA ILE A 96 -16.62 -9.50 -9.18
C ILE A 96 -17.18 -9.23 -10.58
N ARG A 97 -18.37 -9.72 -10.90
CA ARG A 97 -19.01 -9.44 -12.21
C ARG A 97 -19.24 -7.94 -12.44
N ALA A 98 -19.74 -7.23 -11.43
CA ALA A 98 -19.91 -5.78 -11.52
C ALA A 98 -18.58 -5.03 -11.68
N ALA A 99 -17.49 -5.55 -11.10
CA ALA A 99 -16.16 -4.99 -11.30
C ALA A 99 -15.66 -5.19 -12.74
N LEU A 100 -15.89 -6.37 -13.31
CA LEU A 100 -15.53 -6.69 -14.69
C LEU A 100 -16.35 -5.88 -15.70
N ASP A 101 -17.66 -5.71 -15.46
CA ASP A 101 -18.53 -4.86 -16.29
C ASP A 101 -18.10 -3.37 -16.23
N ALA A 102 -17.57 -2.94 -15.09
CA ALA A 102 -17.10 -1.58 -14.86
C ALA A 102 -15.70 -1.30 -15.43
N ARG A 103 -14.91 -2.32 -15.74
CA ARG A 103 -13.59 -2.16 -16.33
C ARG A 103 -13.68 -1.54 -17.72
N THR A 104 -12.85 -0.55 -18.05
CA THR A 104 -12.71 -0.05 -19.43
C THR A 104 -11.42 -0.47 -20.09
N ASP A 105 -10.34 -0.44 -19.34
CA ASP A 105 -9.04 -0.90 -19.79
C ASP A 105 -8.95 -2.43 -19.66
N PRO A 106 -8.79 -3.18 -20.76
CA PRO A 106 -8.65 -4.64 -20.70
C PRO A 106 -7.44 -5.11 -19.87
N ASP A 107 -6.44 -4.25 -19.65
CA ASP A 107 -5.25 -4.58 -18.86
C ASP A 107 -5.43 -4.28 -17.36
N PHE A 108 -6.54 -3.64 -16.95
CA PHE A 108 -6.83 -3.39 -15.53
C PHE A 108 -7.20 -4.69 -14.81
N VAL A 109 -6.41 -5.05 -13.79
CA VAL A 109 -6.52 -6.35 -13.11
C VAL A 109 -7.51 -6.30 -11.95
N ILE A 110 -8.51 -7.18 -11.96
CA ILE A 110 -9.46 -7.39 -10.87
C ILE A 110 -9.04 -8.61 -10.05
N ILE A 111 -8.61 -8.36 -8.82
CA ILE A 111 -8.17 -9.38 -7.87
C ILE A 111 -9.31 -9.72 -6.91
N ALA A 112 -9.72 -10.99 -6.86
CA ALA A 112 -10.69 -11.47 -5.89
C ALA A 112 -9.99 -11.93 -4.60
N ARG A 113 -10.19 -11.18 -3.52
CA ARG A 113 -9.66 -11.51 -2.19
C ARG A 113 -10.68 -12.33 -1.38
N CYS A 114 -10.21 -13.40 -0.76
CA CYS A 114 -11.01 -14.32 0.03
C CYS A 114 -10.51 -14.32 1.48
N ASP A 115 -11.34 -13.85 2.42
CA ASP A 115 -11.06 -13.81 3.86
C ASP A 115 -11.69 -14.99 4.62
N ALA A 116 -12.30 -15.92 3.90
CA ALA A 116 -13.05 -17.05 4.44
C ALA A 116 -12.20 -18.04 5.24
N TYR A 117 -10.87 -18.10 5.04
CA TYR A 117 -10.04 -19.14 5.67
C TYR A 117 -10.15 -19.12 7.20
N ALA A 118 -10.09 -17.93 7.79
CA ALA A 118 -10.22 -17.76 9.24
C ALA A 118 -11.67 -17.89 9.76
N VAL A 119 -12.67 -17.97 8.87
CA VAL A 119 -14.10 -17.91 9.22
C VAL A 119 -14.79 -19.26 9.01
N THR A 120 -14.62 -19.86 7.83
CA THR A 120 -15.30 -21.09 7.39
C THR A 120 -14.33 -22.20 6.99
N GLY A 121 -13.02 -21.97 7.04
CA GLY A 121 -12.00 -22.97 6.79
C GLY A 121 -11.50 -23.04 5.35
N TRP A 122 -10.53 -23.93 5.13
CA TRP A 122 -9.78 -23.99 3.87
C TRP A 122 -10.62 -24.49 2.69
N GLU A 123 -11.41 -25.53 2.90
CA GLU A 123 -12.21 -26.15 1.84
C GLU A 123 -13.22 -25.17 1.25
N ASP A 124 -13.88 -24.36 2.10
CA ASP A 124 -14.76 -23.28 1.63
C ASP A 124 -13.98 -22.16 0.94
N THR A 125 -12.77 -21.85 1.41
CA THR A 125 -11.88 -20.85 0.79
C THR A 125 -11.51 -21.24 -0.64
N VAL A 126 -11.12 -22.49 -0.88
CA VAL A 126 -10.80 -23.01 -2.22
C VAL A 126 -12.03 -22.96 -3.13
N ARG A 127 -13.20 -23.40 -2.62
CA ARG A 127 -14.47 -23.35 -3.36
C ARG A 127 -14.81 -21.91 -3.79
N ARG A 128 -14.68 -20.95 -2.88
CA ARG A 128 -14.91 -19.52 -3.14
C ARG A 128 -13.95 -18.96 -4.19
N CYS A 129 -12.65 -19.20 -4.03
CA CYS A 129 -11.64 -18.73 -4.99
C CYS A 129 -11.92 -19.25 -6.41
N ARG A 130 -12.27 -20.53 -6.54
CA ARG A 130 -12.65 -21.11 -7.84
C ARG A 130 -13.90 -20.47 -8.42
N ALA A 131 -14.93 -20.22 -7.61
CA ALA A 131 -16.13 -19.50 -8.06
C ALA A 131 -15.83 -18.05 -8.49
N TYR A 132 -14.88 -17.37 -7.84
CA TYR A 132 -14.48 -16.01 -8.20
C TYR A 132 -13.71 -15.98 -9.52
N VAL A 133 -12.84 -16.97 -9.77
CA VAL A 133 -12.17 -17.14 -11.08
C VAL A 133 -13.16 -17.51 -12.18
N GLU A 134 -14.11 -18.41 -11.90
CA GLU A 134 -15.19 -18.75 -12.84
C GLU A 134 -16.06 -17.53 -13.19
N ALA A 135 -16.24 -16.61 -12.23
CA ALA A 135 -16.92 -15.34 -12.46
C ALA A 135 -16.11 -14.35 -13.33
N GLY A 136 -14.81 -14.61 -13.53
CA GLY A 136 -13.91 -13.86 -14.39
C GLY A 136 -12.82 -13.05 -13.66
N ALA A 137 -12.63 -13.23 -12.34
CA ALA A 137 -11.51 -12.57 -11.65
C ALA A 137 -10.17 -13.00 -12.26
N ASP A 138 -9.28 -12.04 -12.49
CA ASP A 138 -7.99 -12.28 -13.17
C ASP A 138 -6.99 -13.01 -12.25
N LEU A 139 -7.16 -12.84 -10.94
CA LEU A 139 -6.26 -13.38 -9.92
C LEU A 139 -7.00 -13.56 -8.58
N VAL A 140 -6.60 -14.56 -7.78
CA VAL A 140 -7.11 -14.75 -6.40
C VAL A 140 -6.08 -14.41 -5.33
N PHE A 141 -6.58 -13.87 -4.22
CA PHE A 141 -5.83 -13.55 -3.02
C PHE A 141 -6.50 -14.21 -1.81
N VAL A 142 -5.96 -15.32 -1.31
CA VAL A 142 -6.38 -15.87 -0.01
C VAL A 142 -5.70 -15.12 1.14
N ASP A 143 -6.50 -14.52 2.01
CA ASP A 143 -6.01 -13.93 3.26
C ASP A 143 -5.95 -14.97 4.38
N GLY A 144 -5.09 -14.74 5.38
CA GLY A 144 -4.99 -15.60 6.56
C GLY A 144 -4.04 -16.78 6.44
N ILE A 145 -3.12 -16.77 5.48
CA ILE A 145 -1.99 -17.71 5.37
C ILE A 145 -1.00 -17.45 6.52
N LYS A 146 -0.74 -18.45 7.38
CA LYS A 146 0.02 -18.27 8.63
C LYS A 146 1.21 -19.21 8.80
N SER A 147 1.42 -20.14 7.89
CA SER A 147 2.49 -21.14 7.97
C SER A 147 3.05 -21.49 6.59
N GLN A 148 4.24 -22.13 6.58
CA GLN A 148 4.78 -22.71 5.35
C GLN A 148 3.84 -23.77 4.78
N ASP A 149 3.19 -24.56 5.63
CA ASP A 149 2.23 -25.58 5.21
C ASP A 149 1.02 -24.94 4.52
N ASP A 150 0.52 -23.80 5.00
CA ASP A 150 -0.55 -23.05 4.33
C ASP A 150 -0.11 -22.58 2.94
N ILE A 151 1.13 -22.08 2.80
CA ILE A 151 1.68 -21.65 1.50
C ILE A 151 1.74 -22.82 0.53
N GLN A 152 2.22 -23.98 0.97
CA GLN A 152 2.31 -25.18 0.13
C GLN A 152 0.92 -25.70 -0.25
N ARG A 153 -0.01 -25.72 0.71
CA ARG A 153 -1.40 -26.14 0.48
C ARG A 153 -2.10 -25.21 -0.50
N TYR A 154 -1.93 -23.90 -0.37
CA TYR A 154 -2.45 -22.92 -1.31
C TYR A 154 -1.84 -23.08 -2.70
N ALA A 155 -0.52 -23.31 -2.79
CA ALA A 155 0.14 -23.57 -4.06
C ALA A 155 -0.38 -24.84 -4.77
N ALA A 156 -0.67 -25.89 -4.01
CA ALA A 156 -1.16 -27.16 -4.53
C ALA A 156 -2.64 -27.12 -4.92
N ASP A 157 -3.53 -26.69 -4.01
CA ASP A 157 -4.98 -26.80 -4.19
C ASP A 157 -5.56 -25.77 -5.17
N LEU A 158 -4.81 -24.69 -5.43
CA LEU A 158 -5.14 -23.62 -6.38
C LEU A 158 -4.03 -23.45 -7.42
N ALA A 159 -3.32 -24.54 -7.76
CA ALA A 159 -2.22 -24.56 -8.73
C ALA A 159 -2.61 -24.03 -10.12
N ASP A 160 -3.87 -24.26 -10.51
CA ASP A 160 -4.46 -23.98 -11.83
C ASP A 160 -5.02 -22.57 -11.98
N VAL A 161 -4.97 -21.74 -10.93
CA VAL A 161 -5.45 -20.35 -10.96
C VAL A 161 -4.31 -19.35 -10.67
N PRO A 162 -4.29 -18.17 -11.32
CA PRO A 162 -3.36 -17.11 -10.94
C PRO A 162 -3.63 -16.68 -9.50
N ARG A 163 -2.58 -16.67 -8.67
CA ARG A 163 -2.69 -16.41 -7.23
C ARG A 163 -1.64 -15.43 -6.75
N MET A 164 -1.98 -14.70 -5.71
CA MET A 164 -1.04 -13.86 -4.96
C MET A 164 -0.96 -14.25 -3.49
N TYR A 165 0.14 -13.82 -2.87
CA TYR A 165 0.42 -13.96 -1.46
C TYR A 165 0.64 -12.59 -0.81
N ASN A 166 0.14 -12.43 0.42
CA ASN A 166 0.42 -11.29 1.28
C ASN A 166 1.07 -11.78 2.56
N GLY A 167 2.32 -11.41 2.81
CA GLY A 167 3.00 -11.77 4.05
C GLY A 167 4.52 -11.77 3.93
N ASP A 168 5.16 -12.28 4.97
CA ASP A 168 6.61 -12.23 5.21
C ASP A 168 7.19 -13.61 5.58
N LEU A 169 6.40 -14.68 5.45
CA LEU A 169 6.86 -16.03 5.79
C LEU A 169 7.86 -16.59 4.76
N ALA A 170 7.88 -16.07 3.53
CA ALA A 170 8.72 -16.58 2.46
C ALA A 170 9.25 -15.43 1.58
N THR A 171 10.28 -15.71 0.79
CA THR A 171 10.85 -14.74 -0.15
C THR A 171 10.04 -14.69 -1.44
N THR A 172 10.21 -13.61 -2.21
CA THR A 172 9.62 -13.51 -3.55
C THR A 172 10.08 -14.64 -4.47
N GLN A 173 11.32 -15.11 -4.34
CA GLN A 173 11.87 -16.22 -5.11
C GLN A 173 11.16 -17.53 -4.79
N THR A 174 10.95 -17.83 -3.50
CA THR A 174 10.19 -19.03 -3.09
C THR A 174 8.74 -18.97 -3.56
N MET A 175 8.11 -17.78 -3.56
CA MET A 175 6.75 -17.63 -4.09
C MET A 175 6.70 -17.87 -5.60
N ASP A 176 7.67 -17.37 -6.36
CA ASP A 176 7.78 -17.59 -7.80
C ASP A 176 8.00 -19.08 -8.16
N GLU A 177 8.91 -19.76 -7.45
CA GLU A 177 9.16 -21.20 -7.60
C GLU A 177 7.89 -22.04 -7.34
N LEU A 178 7.03 -21.59 -6.42
CA LEU A 178 5.75 -22.22 -6.12
C LEU A 178 4.63 -21.78 -7.06
N GLY A 179 4.88 -20.92 -8.05
CA GLY A 179 3.94 -20.53 -9.10
C GLY A 179 3.00 -19.37 -8.73
N TYR A 180 3.24 -18.66 -7.61
CA TYR A 180 2.52 -17.41 -7.32
C TYR A 180 2.93 -16.32 -8.30
N LYS A 181 1.99 -15.43 -8.64
CA LYS A 181 2.22 -14.36 -9.62
C LYS A 181 2.61 -13.03 -8.98
N ILE A 182 2.12 -12.79 -7.77
CA ILE A 182 2.33 -11.54 -7.04
C ILE A 182 2.56 -11.87 -5.57
N MET A 183 3.50 -11.16 -4.96
CA MET A 183 3.67 -11.10 -3.52
C MET A 183 3.60 -9.64 -3.09
N ILE A 184 2.77 -9.32 -2.10
CA ILE A 184 2.74 -7.99 -1.48
C ILE A 184 3.31 -8.05 -0.07
N CYS A 185 4.09 -7.03 0.29
CA CYS A 185 4.73 -6.87 1.60
C CYS A 185 4.20 -5.60 2.28
N GLY A 186 2.94 -5.61 2.72
CA GLY A 186 2.28 -4.42 3.26
C GLY A 186 2.86 -3.92 4.61
N SER A 187 3.61 -4.76 5.33
CA SER A 187 4.11 -4.47 6.67
C SER A 187 5.29 -3.49 6.72
N THR A 188 5.91 -3.19 5.59
CA THR A 188 7.09 -2.31 5.52
C THR A 188 6.80 -0.89 5.98
N ILE A 189 5.58 -0.40 5.81
CA ILE A 189 5.16 0.94 6.25
C ILE A 189 5.23 1.13 7.77
N TRP A 190 5.15 0.04 8.55
CA TRP A 190 5.25 0.09 10.01
C TRP A 190 6.63 0.53 10.50
N LEU A 191 7.67 0.40 9.68
CA LEU A 191 9.01 0.89 9.99
C LEU A 191 9.02 2.42 10.21
N ILE A 192 8.21 3.16 9.44
CA ILE A 192 8.09 4.61 9.55
C ILE A 192 7.54 4.99 10.94
N TYR A 193 6.43 4.35 11.36
CA TYR A 193 5.82 4.59 12.66
C TYR A 193 6.77 4.30 13.81
N LYS A 194 7.51 3.19 13.74
CA LYS A 194 8.51 2.84 14.75
C LYS A 194 9.60 3.92 14.86
N GLN A 195 10.11 4.39 13.71
CA GLN A 195 11.17 5.40 13.68
C GLN A 195 10.70 6.76 14.20
N VAL A 196 9.52 7.22 13.76
CA VAL A 196 8.93 8.50 14.19
C VAL A 196 8.65 8.48 15.69
N ARG A 197 8.08 7.38 16.21
CA ARG A 197 7.86 7.23 17.65
C ARG A 197 9.16 7.31 18.44
N ALA A 198 10.19 6.57 18.03
CA ALA A 198 11.48 6.60 18.69
C ALA A 198 12.16 7.98 18.63
N ALA A 199 11.92 8.75 17.56
CA ALA A 199 12.39 10.14 17.48
C ALA A 199 11.67 11.06 18.47
N TYR A 200 10.35 10.91 18.64
CA TYR A 200 9.62 11.71 19.63
C TYR A 200 9.93 11.32 21.08
N GLU A 201 10.16 10.04 21.37
CA GLU A 201 10.61 9.59 22.69
C GLU A 201 12.00 10.18 23.05
N GLU A 202 12.92 10.25 22.07
CA GLU A 202 14.20 10.94 22.22
C GLU A 202 14.02 12.44 22.45
N LEU A 203 13.19 13.11 21.63
CA LEU A 203 12.90 14.54 21.77
C LEU A 203 12.35 14.87 23.17
N MET A 204 11.43 14.05 23.67
CA MET A 204 10.83 14.22 25.00
C MET A 204 11.85 14.05 26.12
N SER A 205 12.82 13.15 25.97
CA SER A 205 13.78 12.82 27.02
C SER A 205 15.04 13.70 27.00
N ALA A 206 15.54 14.05 25.82
CA ALA A 206 16.79 14.76 25.61
C ALA A 206 16.62 16.20 25.12
N GLY A 207 15.41 16.63 24.78
CA GLY A 207 15.12 17.97 24.24
C GLY A 207 15.58 18.17 22.78
N LYS A 208 16.09 17.13 22.13
CA LYS A 208 16.53 17.11 20.74
C LYS A 208 16.45 15.68 20.18
N VAL A 209 16.54 15.56 18.86
CA VAL A 209 16.73 14.29 18.16
C VAL A 209 18.09 14.32 17.49
N ASP A 210 18.86 13.23 17.60
CA ASP A 210 20.14 13.06 16.91
C ASP A 210 19.97 13.23 15.39
N PRO A 211 20.61 14.25 14.77
CA PRO A 211 20.54 14.50 13.33
C PRO A 211 21.03 13.34 12.46
N ASP A 212 21.95 12.51 12.95
CA ASP A 212 22.48 11.37 12.21
C ASP A 212 21.39 10.32 11.93
N ARG A 213 20.26 10.35 12.66
CA ARG A 213 19.12 9.44 12.46
C ARG A 213 18.29 9.72 11.22
N PHE A 214 18.32 10.93 10.68
CA PHE A 214 17.43 11.35 9.59
C PHE A 214 18.16 12.11 8.47
N GLY A 215 19.47 12.31 8.59
CA GLY A 215 20.28 12.96 7.56
C GLY A 215 19.85 14.40 7.32
N THR A 216 19.85 14.81 6.06
CA THR A 216 19.53 16.17 5.63
C THR A 216 18.19 16.24 4.92
N ARG A 217 17.60 17.44 4.87
CA ARG A 217 16.38 17.69 4.08
C ARG A 217 16.54 17.34 2.60
N TRP A 218 17.78 17.41 2.09
CA TRP A 218 18.11 17.18 0.70
C TRP A 218 18.03 15.70 0.33
N ASP A 219 18.36 14.80 1.27
CA ASP A 219 18.25 13.35 1.07
C ASP A 219 16.82 12.94 0.73
N VAL A 220 15.83 13.60 1.35
CA VAL A 220 14.41 13.39 1.05
C VAL A 220 13.97 14.19 -0.18
N ALA A 221 14.32 15.48 -0.26
CA ALA A 221 13.84 16.35 -1.33
C ALA A 221 14.31 15.90 -2.73
N SER A 222 15.54 15.41 -2.86
CA SER A 222 16.04 14.85 -4.13
C SER A 222 15.29 13.59 -4.53
N VAL A 223 14.96 12.70 -3.59
CA VAL A 223 14.11 11.52 -3.85
C VAL A 223 12.72 11.94 -4.33
N LEU A 224 12.19 13.05 -3.84
CA LEU A 224 10.92 13.64 -4.26
C LEU A 224 11.00 14.43 -5.58
N GLY A 225 12.16 14.41 -6.25
CA GLY A 225 12.33 14.99 -7.59
C GLY A 225 12.67 16.47 -7.60
N LEU A 226 13.17 17.04 -6.49
CA LEU A 226 13.55 18.47 -6.44
C LEU A 226 14.54 18.86 -7.54
N ASP A 227 15.51 18.00 -7.85
CA ASP A 227 16.50 18.26 -8.90
C ASP A 227 15.85 18.42 -10.28
N ALA A 228 14.79 17.66 -10.56
CA ALA A 228 14.04 17.79 -11.81
C ALA A 228 13.23 19.09 -11.86
N ILE A 229 12.74 19.58 -10.71
CA ILE A 229 12.06 20.88 -10.62
C ILE A 229 13.04 22.01 -10.93
N TYR A 230 14.24 22.00 -10.37
CA TYR A 230 15.26 23.02 -10.68
C TYR A 230 15.64 23.06 -12.16
N GLU A 231 15.76 21.89 -12.81
CA GLU A 231 15.99 21.84 -14.25
C GLU A 231 14.79 22.39 -15.06
N LEU A 232 13.56 22.16 -14.62
CA LEU A 232 12.36 22.74 -15.23
C LEU A 232 12.32 24.26 -15.06
N GLU A 233 12.61 24.77 -13.86
CA GLU A 233 12.67 26.21 -13.59
C GLU A 233 13.68 26.90 -14.50
N LYS A 234 14.87 26.31 -14.64
CA LYS A 234 15.91 26.78 -15.57
C LYS A 234 15.45 26.71 -17.02
N LYS A 235 14.86 25.60 -17.44
CA LYS A 235 14.36 25.41 -18.81
C LYS A 235 13.29 26.43 -19.20
N TYR A 236 12.42 26.79 -18.27
CA TYR A 236 11.30 27.72 -18.52
C TYR A 236 11.55 29.15 -18.03
N GLY A 237 12.78 29.46 -17.61
CA GLY A 237 13.18 30.82 -17.22
C GLY A 237 12.44 31.36 -16.00
N VAL A 238 12.02 30.46 -15.09
CA VAL A 238 11.29 30.85 -13.87
C VAL A 238 12.22 31.55 -12.88
N GLN A 239 13.52 31.20 -12.84
CA GLN A 239 14.58 31.91 -12.10
C GLN A 239 15.98 31.67 -12.70
N ASP A 240 16.85 32.68 -12.63
CA ASP A 240 18.32 32.52 -12.62
C ASP A 240 18.73 31.87 -11.29
N VAL A 241 18.39 30.60 -11.08
CA VAL A 241 18.96 29.85 -9.96
C VAL A 241 20.42 29.59 -10.33
N GLY A 242 21.29 30.47 -9.84
CA GLY A 242 22.74 30.35 -9.98
C GLY A 242 23.16 28.91 -9.69
N THR A 243 23.99 28.39 -10.58
CA THR A 243 24.51 27.03 -10.68
C THR A 243 25.35 26.58 -9.48
N ASP A 244 24.83 26.68 -8.25
CA ASP A 244 25.57 26.35 -7.05
C ASP A 244 24.68 25.64 -6.02
N VAL A 245 24.03 24.54 -6.45
CA VAL A 245 23.41 23.57 -5.53
C VAL A 245 24.47 23.04 -4.54
N ALA A 246 25.72 22.91 -4.99
CA ALA A 246 26.88 22.59 -4.14
C ALA A 246 27.18 23.71 -3.12
N GLY A 247 27.11 24.98 -3.52
CA GLY A 247 27.33 26.14 -2.66
C GLY A 247 26.18 26.42 -1.70
N LEU A 248 24.94 26.10 -2.06
CA LEU A 248 23.79 26.13 -1.14
C LEU A 248 23.93 25.04 -0.06
N ALA A 249 24.31 23.83 -0.46
CA ALA A 249 24.62 22.74 0.47
C ALA A 249 25.82 23.09 1.37
N ALA A 250 26.88 23.69 0.82
CA ALA A 250 28.07 24.12 1.56
C ALA A 250 27.79 25.30 2.50
N ALA A 251 26.98 26.28 2.08
CA ALA A 251 26.57 27.41 2.89
C ALA A 251 25.66 26.97 4.06
N GLN A 252 24.79 25.99 3.84
CA GLN A 252 23.98 25.40 4.93
C GLN A 252 24.80 24.52 5.87
N ALA A 253 25.76 23.73 5.37
CA ALA A 253 26.69 22.99 6.23
C ALA A 253 27.51 23.94 7.11
N ALA A 254 27.94 25.08 6.57
CA ALA A 254 28.63 26.14 7.32
C ALA A 254 27.71 26.81 8.36
N GLN A 255 26.44 27.06 8.02
CA GLN A 255 25.44 27.61 8.95
C GLN A 255 25.15 26.63 10.11
N MET A 256 25.02 25.32 9.82
CA MET A 256 24.79 24.29 10.84
C MET A 256 25.99 24.10 11.77
N ALA A 257 27.22 24.20 11.26
CA ALA A 257 28.43 24.21 12.08
C ALA A 257 28.51 25.45 12.99
N ALA A 258 28.07 26.62 12.50
CA ALA A 258 28.01 27.83 13.30
C ALA A 258 26.93 27.75 14.39
N ASP A 259 25.74 27.24 14.09
CA ASP A 259 24.65 27.11 15.06
C ASP A 259 24.95 26.04 16.13
N ALA A 260 25.67 24.97 15.78
CA ALA A 260 26.16 23.97 16.73
C ALA A 260 27.22 24.54 17.70
N ALA A 261 28.02 25.52 17.26
CA ALA A 261 29.01 26.20 18.09
C ALA A 261 28.40 27.24 19.05
N VAL A 262 27.17 27.71 18.79
CA VAL A 262 26.43 28.64 19.67
C VAL A 262 25.70 27.89 20.80
N LEU A 263 25.48 26.58 20.66
CA LEU A 263 24.76 25.73 21.62
C LEU A 263 25.69 24.93 22.57
N THR A 264 27.01 25.11 22.50
CA THR A 264 27.90 24.62 23.57
C THR A 264 27.66 25.47 24.82
N PRO A 265 27.27 24.89 25.97
CA PRO A 265 27.21 25.64 27.21
C PRO A 265 28.60 26.21 27.49
N ALA A 266 28.67 27.49 27.86
CA ALA A 266 29.88 27.98 28.51
C ALA A 266 30.04 27.16 29.80
N ASP A 267 31.18 26.48 29.93
CA ASP A 267 31.55 25.78 31.15
C ASP A 267 31.55 26.78 32.32
N ASP A 268 30.68 26.54 33.30
CA ASP A 268 30.72 27.05 34.68
C ASP A 268 30.33 25.92 35.65
#